data_AF-A0A2V2U6N1-F1
#
_entry.id   AF-A0A2V2U6N1-F1
#
_cell.length_a   1.000
_cell.length_b   1.000
_cell.length_c   1.000
_cell.angle_alpha   90.00
_cell.angle_beta   90.00
_cell.angle_gamma   90.00
#
_symmetry.space_group_name_H-M   'P 1'
#
loop_
_entity.id
_entity.type
_entity.pdbx_description
1 polymer ?
#
loop_
_entity_poly.entity_id
_entity_poly.type
_entity_poly.pdbx_seq_one_letter_code
_entity_poly.pdbx_strand_id
1 'polypeptide(L)' 'MQDHGITFNQFLIDDERPSIIHTGPVGMYEKIEEKVKEVIPLEKLTHVALLHFESDEWGGMEFLNVQRQD' A
#
# COMPACT_ATOMS: atom_id res chain seq x y z
N MET A 1 26.25 -13.57 -0.01
CA MET A 1 25.57 -13.45 1.29
C MET A 1 24.37 -14.38 1.22
N GLN A 2 24.12 -15.19 2.25
CA GLN A 2 22.84 -15.91 2.32
C GLN A 2 21.78 -14.84 2.58
N ASP A 3 20.93 -14.58 1.59
CA ASP A 3 19.75 -13.73 1.77
C ASP A 3 18.86 -14.45 2.78
N HIS A 4 18.92 -14.02 4.04
CA HIS A 4 17.83 -14.28 4.95
C HIS A 4 16.65 -13.49 4.40
N GLY A 5 15.76 -14.17 3.67
CA GLY A 5 14.65 -13.56 2.95
C GLY A 5 13.67 -12.90 3.92
N ILE A 6 13.80 -11.60 4.10
CA ILE A 6 12.84 -10.79 4.83
C ILE A 6 11.72 -10.42 3.85
N THR A 7 10.47 -10.50 4.33
CA THR A 7 9.28 -10.13 3.57
C THR A 7 8.59 -8.95 4.22
N PHE A 8 8.09 -8.03 3.39
CA PHE A 8 7.23 -6.92 3.81
C PHE A 8 5.81 -7.23 3.36
N ASN A 9 4.90 -7.48 4.31
CA ASN A 9 3.53 -7.89 4.02
C ASN A 9 2.59 -6.69 4.09
N GLN A 10 1.64 -6.64 3.16
CA GLN A 10 0.52 -5.69 3.16
C GLN A 10 -0.79 -6.47 3.24
N PHE A 11 -1.75 -5.95 4.00
CA PHE A 11 -3.05 -6.59 4.19
C PHE A 11 -4.17 -5.65 3.76
N LEU A 12 -5.00 -6.10 2.82
CA LEU A 12 -6.23 -5.41 2.45
C LEU A 12 -7.39 -6.00 3.25
N ILE A 13 -8.14 -5.15 3.95
CA ILE A 13 -9.39 -5.48 4.63
C ILE A 13 -10.52 -4.91 3.77
N ASP A 14 -11.28 -5.79 3.13
CA ASP A 14 -12.49 -5.45 2.37
C ASP A 14 -13.74 -5.58 3.27
N ASP A 15 -14.18 -4.45 3.82
CA ASP A 15 -15.34 -4.33 4.70
C ASP A 15 -16.03 -2.97 4.45
N GLU A 16 -16.94 -2.52 5.32
CA GLU A 16 -17.70 -1.26 5.20
C GLU A 16 -16.83 -0.04 4.87
N ARG A 17 -15.59 -0.01 5.35
CA ARG A 17 -14.59 1.02 5.04
C ARG A 17 -13.27 0.34 4.65
N PRO A 18 -13.07 0.00 3.37
CA PRO A 18 -11.91 -0.76 2.94
C PRO A 18 -10.61 -0.08 3.35
N SER A 19 -9.70 -0.87 3.92
CA SER A 19 -8.50 -0.34 4.56
C SER A 19 -7.30 -1.21 4.22
N ILE A 20 -6.17 -0.58 3.92
CA ILE A 20 -4.90 -1.29 3.71
C ILE A 20 -3.99 -1.05 4.92
N ILE A 21 -3.35 -2.12 5.40
CA ILE A 21 -2.31 -2.06 6.42
C ILE A 21 -0.95 -2.15 5.71
N HIS A 22 -0.14 -1.12 5.92
CA HIS A 22 1.16 -0.91 5.31
C HIS A 22 1.12 -0.77 3.79
N THR A 23 2.15 -0.12 3.27
CA THR A 23 2.38 0.09 1.84
C THR A 23 3.80 -0.29 1.43
N GLY A 24 4.56 -0.93 2.31
CA GLY A 24 5.91 -1.42 1.98
C GLY A 24 6.92 -0.28 1.73
N PRO A 25 8.11 -0.62 1.22
CA PRO A 25 9.19 0.34 0.96
C PRO A 25 8.93 1.29 -0.22
N VAL A 26 9.75 2.35 -0.29
CA VAL A 26 9.87 3.28 -1.43
C VAL A 26 9.84 2.55 -2.76
N GLY A 27 9.02 3.02 -3.71
CA GLY A 27 8.83 2.40 -5.03
C GLY A 27 7.85 1.22 -5.10
N MET A 28 7.09 0.91 -4.03
CA MET A 28 6.08 -0.16 -4.05
C MET A 28 4.69 0.25 -4.55
N TYR A 29 4.41 1.55 -4.75
CA TYR A 29 3.07 2.07 -5.06
C TYR A 29 2.36 1.31 -6.19
N GLU A 30 2.95 1.23 -7.38
CA GLU A 30 2.29 0.62 -8.55
C GLU A 30 1.93 -0.85 -8.32
N LYS A 31 2.80 -1.60 -7.63
CA LYS A 31 2.55 -3.00 -7.29
C LYS A 31 1.41 -3.15 -6.29
N ILE A 32 1.29 -2.23 -5.35
CA ILE A 32 0.19 -2.21 -4.37
C ILE A 32 -1.10 -1.81 -5.05
N GLU A 33 -1.08 -0.78 -5.89
CA GLU A 33 -2.23 -0.36 -6.67
C GLU A 33 -2.76 -1.50 -7.56
N GLU A 34 -1.87 -2.20 -8.28
CA GLU A 34 -2.23 -3.36 -9.10
C GLU A 34 -2.91 -4.44 -8.27
N LYS A 35 -2.31 -4.79 -7.11
CA LYS A 35 -2.84 -5.87 -6.25
C LYS A 35 -4.13 -5.51 -5.54
N VAL A 36 -4.30 -4.26 -5.13
CA VAL A 36 -5.58 -3.80 -4.54
C VAL A 36 -6.68 -3.85 -5.59
N LYS A 37 -6.40 -3.44 -6.84
CA LYS A 37 -7.36 -3.46 -7.96
C LYS A 37 -7.84 -4.86 -8.35
N GLU A 38 -7.11 -5.92 -7.99
CA GLU A 38 -7.58 -7.31 -8.16
C GLU A 38 -8.74 -7.67 -7.22
N VAL A 39 -8.91 -6.93 -6.11
CA VAL A 39 -9.93 -7.20 -5.09
C VAL A 39 -11.03 -6.13 -5.10
N ILE A 40 -10.65 -4.84 -5.11
CA ILE A 40 -11.59 -3.71 -5.08
C ILE A 40 -11.15 -2.57 -6.01
N PRO A 41 -12.08 -1.74 -6.52
CA PRO A 41 -11.73 -0.47 -7.15
C PRO A 41 -10.96 0.43 -6.16
N LEU A 42 -9.84 1.02 -6.61
CA LEU A 42 -8.93 1.78 -5.74
C LEU A 42 -9.63 2.97 -5.07
N GLU A 43 -10.58 3.60 -5.76
CA GLU A 43 -11.38 4.72 -5.26
C GLU A 43 -12.29 4.37 -4.07
N LYS A 44 -12.48 3.07 -3.78
CA LYS A 44 -13.18 2.63 -2.56
C LYS A 44 -12.27 2.53 -1.34
N LEU A 45 -10.94 2.53 -1.52
CA LEU A 45 -10.00 2.47 -0.43
C LEU A 45 -10.16 3.72 0.45
N THR A 46 -10.55 3.52 1.70
CA THR A 46 -10.94 4.60 2.60
C THR A 46 -9.82 4.97 3.57
N HIS A 47 -9.05 3.98 4.04
CA HIS A 47 -7.96 4.22 4.98
C HIS A 47 -6.67 3.52 4.59
N VAL A 48 -5.57 4.15 4.97
CA VAL A 48 -4.25 3.55 5.03
C VAL A 48 -3.84 3.53 6.50
N ALA A 49 -3.65 2.33 7.05
CA ALA A 49 -3.20 2.12 8.42
C ALA A 49 -1.69 1.87 8.42
N LEU A 50 -0.96 2.70 9.17
CA LEU A 50 0.48 2.59 9.39
C LEU A 50 0.69 2.21 10.86
N LEU A 51 1.23 1.01 11.12
CA LEU A 51 1.47 0.56 12.49
C LEU A 51 2.84 1.01 12.99
N HIS A 52 3.83 1.12 12.11
CA HIS A 52 5.09 1.83 12.37
C HIS A 52 5.33 2.93 11.34
N PHE A 53 6.23 3.85 11.70
CA PHE A 53 6.61 4.98 10.87
C PHE A 53 8.05 4.83 10.38
N GLU A 54 8.30 3.74 9.67
CA GLU A 54 9.59 3.38 9.08
C GLU A 54 9.44 3.23 7.57
N SER A 55 10.46 3.65 6.81
CA SER A 55 10.37 3.83 5.35
C SER A 55 10.03 2.56 4.57
N ASP A 56 10.26 1.41 5.18
CA ASP A 56 9.97 0.07 4.69
C ASP A 56 8.51 -0.37 4.89
N GLU A 57 7.71 0.35 5.67
CA GLU A 57 6.28 0.11 5.85
C GLU A 57 5.38 1.14 5.16
N TRP A 58 5.82 2.40 5.06
CA TRP A 58 5.03 3.49 4.48
C TRP A 58 5.60 4.09 3.19
N GLY A 59 6.81 3.68 2.79
CA GLY A 59 7.49 4.23 1.61
C GLY A 59 6.76 3.98 0.29
N GLY A 60 5.93 2.94 0.17
CA GLY A 60 5.11 2.71 -1.02
C GLY A 60 3.90 3.64 -1.14
N MET A 61 3.76 4.63 -0.26
CA MET A 61 2.78 5.71 -0.35
C MET A 61 3.23 6.90 -1.18
N GLU A 62 4.25 6.81 -2.07
CA GLU A 62 5.10 7.95 -2.50
C GLU A 62 4.42 9.18 -3.16
N PHE A 63 3.11 9.14 -3.21
CA PHE A 63 2.15 9.95 -3.90
C PHE A 63 1.00 8.96 -4.09
N LEU A 64 -0.22 9.21 -3.67
CA LEU A 64 -1.34 8.42 -4.19
C LEU A 64 -1.57 8.91 -5.64
N ASN A 65 -0.65 8.48 -6.52
CA ASN A 65 0.08 9.29 -7.50
C ASN A 65 -0.76 10.25 -8.35
N VAL A 66 -0.77 11.51 -7.93
CA VAL A 66 -1.65 12.57 -8.41
C VAL A 66 -1.34 13.01 -9.86
N GLN A 67 -2.38 13.05 -10.70
CA GLN A 67 -2.65 14.23 -11.51
C GLN A 67 -3.94 14.87 -10.97
N ARG A 68 -3.87 16.13 -10.50
CA ARG A 68 -5.06 16.95 -10.26
C ARG A 68 -5.39 17.62 -11.60
N GLN A 69 -6.56 17.32 -12.17
CA GLN A 69 -7.16 18.14 -13.24
C GLN A 69 -7.79 19.36 -12.55
N ASP A 70 -7.28 20.54 -12.89
CA ASP A 70 -8.00 21.65 -13.55
C ASP A 70 -6.98 22.51 -14.30
#